data_AF-A0A6A7KD52-F1
#
_entry.id   AF-A0A6A7KD52-F1
#
_cell.length_a   1.000
_cell.length_b   1.000
_cell.length_c   1.000
_cell.angle_alpha   90.00
_cell.angle_beta   90.00
_cell.angle_gamma   90.00
#
_symmetry.space_group_name_H-M   'P 1'
#
loop_
_entity.id
_entity.type
_entity.pdbx_description
1 polymer ?
#
loop_
_entity_poly.entity_id
_entity_poly.type
_entity_poly.pdbx_seq_one_letter_code
_entity_poly.pdbx_strand_id
1 'polypeptide(L)'
;MNFDFGGIMGDMGIGAAVGFITGYALKKFIKIVLTLIGAYILSLFWLQQKGVITINTDALFNFAESATTSTLSLADKVVGILPGTGAFVAGFYLGFRKG
;
A
#
# COMPACT_ATOMS: atom_id res chain seq x y z
N MET A 1 38.06 -3.94 6.12
CA MET A 1 36.74 -3.40 6.52
C MET A 1 36.38 -4.09 7.82
N ASN A 2 36.37 -3.35 8.94
CA ASN A 2 35.92 -3.90 10.22
C ASN A 2 34.39 -3.91 10.17
N PHE A 3 33.78 -5.09 10.01
CA PHE A 3 32.34 -5.22 10.05
C PHE A 3 31.90 -5.13 11.52
N ASP A 4 31.48 -3.93 11.95
CA ASP A 4 30.90 -3.72 13.27
C ASP A 4 29.48 -4.32 13.30
N PHE A 5 29.42 -5.64 13.51
CA PHE A 5 28.18 -6.42 13.56
C PHE A 5 27.20 -5.89 14.62
N GLY A 6 27.68 -5.26 15.70
CA GLY A 6 26.84 -4.66 16.74
C GLY A 6 26.06 -3.42 16.28
N GLY A 7 26.68 -2.54 15.49
CA GLY A 7 26.02 -1.36 14.92
C GLY A 7 25.02 -1.74 13.83
N ILE A 8 25.39 -2.67 12.94
CA ILE A 8 24.52 -3.18 11.88
C ILE A 8 23.27 -3.87 12.46
N MET A 9 23.42 -4.66 13.53
CA MET A 9 22.28 -5.37 14.14
C MET A 9 21.33 -4.43 14.89
N GLY A 10 21.86 -3.38 15.53
CA GLY A 10 21.07 -2.31 16.14
C GLY A 10 20.25 -1.52 15.12
N ASP A 11 20.90 -1.09 14.03
CA ASP A 11 20.26 -0.31 12.96
C ASP A 11 19.22 -1.15 12.18
N MET A 12 19.50 -2.44 11.96
CA MET A 12 18.53 -3.37 11.36
C MET A 12 17.30 -3.59 12.24
N GLY A 13 17.48 -3.68 13.57
CA GLY A 13 16.36 -3.84 14.52
C GLY A 13 15.41 -2.64 14.52
N ILE A 14 15.97 -1.43 14.47
CA ILE A 14 15.18 -0.20 14.38
C ILE A 14 14.46 -0.13 13.04
N GLY A 15 15.15 -0.45 11.93
CA GLY A 15 14.54 -0.51 10.60
C GLY A 15 13.34 -1.47 10.52
N ALA A 16 13.45 -2.66 11.12
CA ALA A 16 12.35 -3.63 11.18
C ALA A 16 11.17 -3.15 12.04
N ALA A 17 11.44 -2.55 13.20
CA ALA A 17 10.39 -2.02 14.07
C ALA A 17 9.61 -0.88 13.39
N VAL A 18 10.33 0.06 12.77
CA VAL A 18 9.74 1.17 12.01
C VAL A 18 8.96 0.64 10.81
N GLY A 19 9.52 -0.33 10.07
CA GLY A 19 8.81 -1.01 8.99
C GLY A 19 7.50 -1.63 9.47
N PHE A 20 7.53 -2.38 10.58
CA PHE A 20 6.37 -3.04 11.15
C PHE A 20 5.25 -2.06 11.54
N ILE A 21 5.58 -0.99 12.24
CA ILE A 21 4.60 0.04 12.64
C ILE A 21 4.00 0.69 11.39
N THR A 22 4.83 1.01 10.40
CA THR A 22 4.40 1.63 9.14
C THR A 22 3.46 0.71 8.36
N GLY A 23 3.83 -0.56 8.18
CA GLY A 23 3.01 -1.55 7.49
C GLY A 23 1.65 -1.79 8.17
N TYR A 24 1.64 -1.85 9.51
CA TYR A 24 0.42 -2.00 10.29
C TYR A 24 -0.52 -0.79 10.13
N ALA A 25 0.02 0.42 10.24
CA ALA A 25 -0.75 1.65 10.06
C ALA A 25 -1.30 1.76 8.63
N LEU A 26 -0.47 1.45 7.63
CA LEU A 26 -0.88 1.49 6.23
C LEU A 26 -2.06 0.56 5.94
N LYS A 27 -2.08 -0.67 6.47
CA LYS A 27 -3.20 -1.57 6.21
C LYS A 27 -4.51 -1.11 6.82
N LYS A 28 -4.48 -0.54 8.02
CA LYS A 28 -5.68 0.09 8.61
C LYS A 28 -6.18 1.24 7.76
N PHE A 29 -5.26 2.07 7.25
CA PHE A 29 -5.60 3.16 6.36
C PHE A 29 -6.23 2.65 5.05
N ILE A 30 -5.64 1.63 4.42
CA ILE A 30 -6.19 1.01 3.20
C ILE A 30 -7.60 0.49 3.44
N LYS A 31 -7.88 -0.18 4.57
CA LYS A 31 -9.23 -0.65 4.90
C LYS A 31 -10.26 0.49 4.90
N ILE A 32 -9.93 1.61 5.56
CA ILE A 32 -10.80 2.79 5.62
C ILE A 32 -11.04 3.36 4.22
N VAL A 33 -9.98 3.53 3.44
CA VAL A 33 -10.06 4.06 2.07
C VAL A 33 -10.89 3.13 1.17
N LEU A 34 -10.69 1.81 1.26
CA LEU A 34 -11.49 0.83 0.52
C LEU A 34 -12.97 0.90 0.87
N THR A 35 -13.29 1.06 2.16
CA THR A 35 -14.68 1.22 2.61
C THR A 35 -15.31 2.48 2.00
N LEU A 36 -14.59 3.61 1.99
CA LEU A 36 -15.08 4.85 1.39
C LEU A 36 -15.26 4.73 -0.13
N ILE A 37 -14.31 4.12 -0.84
CA ILE A 37 -14.40 3.88 -2.29
C ILE A 37 -15.59 2.97 -2.60
N GLY A 38 -15.77 1.88 -1.85
CA GLY A 38 -16.90 0.97 -2.02
C GLY A 38 -18.25 1.66 -1.80
N ALA A 39 -18.36 2.46 -0.73
CA ALA A 39 -19.56 3.24 -0.45
C ALA A 39 -19.84 4.26 -1.57
N TYR A 40 -18.82 4.91 -2.10
CA TYR A 40 -18.94 5.87 -3.20
C TYR A 40 -19.42 5.18 -4.49
N ILE A 41 -18.83 4.05 -4.86
CA ILE A 41 -19.24 3.28 -6.03
C ILE A 41 -20.70 2.81 -5.89
N LEU A 42 -21.10 2.31 -4.71
CA LEU A 42 -22.49 1.94 -4.44
C LEU A 42 -23.46 3.12 -4.62
N SER A 43 -23.07 4.31 -4.13
CA SER A 43 -23.87 5.53 -4.32
C SER A 43 -24.02 5.89 -5.81
N LEU A 44 -22.95 5.75 -6.60
CA LEU A 44 -23.01 5.99 -8.04
C LEU A 44 -23.96 5.01 -8.75
N PHE A 45 -23.85 3.71 -8.45
CA PHE A 45 -24.77 2.70 -9.02
C PHE A 45 -26.23 2.98 -8.65
N TRP A 46 -26.49 3.45 -7.44
CA TRP A 46 -27.84 3.83 -7.01
C TRP A 46 -28.38 5.03 -7.82
N LEU A 47 -27.56 6.05 -8.07
CA LEU A 47 -27.92 7.19 -8.95
C LEU A 47 -28.15 6.75 -10.40
N GLN A 48 -27.38 5.78 -10.89
CA GLN A 48 -27.57 5.22 -12.23
C GLN A 48 -28.92 4.50 -12.37
N GLN A 49 -29.32 3.71 -11.37
CA GLN A 49 -30.63 3.04 -11.39
C GLN A 49 -31.81 4.03 -11.42
N LYS A 50 -31.63 5.21 -10.82
CA LYS A 50 -32.62 6.29 -10.88
C LYS A 50 -32.57 7.11 -12.18
N GLY A 51 -31.65 6.81 -13.09
CA GLY A 51 -31.48 7.52 -14.35
C GLY A 51 -30.90 8.92 -14.21
N VAL A 52 -30.33 9.28 -13.04
CA VAL A 52 -29.74 10.61 -12.80
C VAL A 52 -28.39 10.74 -13.51
N ILE A 53 -27.63 9.64 -13.61
CA ILE A 53 -26.32 9.58 -14.27
C ILE A 53 -26.19 8.31 -15.12
N THR A 54 -25.33 8.35 -16.13
CA THR A 54 -24.89 7.17 -16.89
C THR A 54 -23.42 6.93 -16.59
N ILE A 55 -23.07 5.74 -16.08
CA ILE A 55 -21.68 5.41 -15.76
C ILE A 55 -21.06 4.70 -16.98
N ASN A 56 -19.94 5.23 -17.47
CA ASN A 56 -19.12 4.54 -18.44
C ASN A 56 -18.25 3.50 -17.70
N THR A 57 -18.65 2.23 -17.78
CA THR A 57 -17.94 1.13 -17.12
C THR A 57 -16.53 0.93 -17.68
N ASP A 58 -16.32 1.10 -18.97
CA ASP A 58 -15.02 0.90 -19.61
C ASP A 58 -13.99 1.94 -19.14
N ALA A 59 -14.41 3.21 -19.07
CA ALA A 59 -13.57 4.28 -18.53
C ALA A 59 -13.25 4.05 -17.04
N LEU A 60 -14.22 3.55 -16.26
CA LEU A 60 -14.02 3.24 -14.85
C LEU A 60 -13.04 2.07 -14.66
N PHE A 61 -13.13 1.02 -15.47
CA PHE A 61 -12.19 -0.10 -15.44
C PHE A 61 -10.78 0.32 -15.87
N ASN A 62 -10.65 1.09 -16.95
CA ASN A 62 -9.35 1.61 -17.39
C ASN A 62 -8.68 2.50 -16.33
N PHE A 63 -9.48 3.30 -15.60
CA PHE A 63 -8.98 4.10 -14.49
C PHE A 63 -8.47 3.22 -13.33
N ALA A 64 -9.24 2.18 -12.97
CA ALA A 64 -8.84 1.23 -11.93
C ALA A 64 -7.58 0.44 -12.31
N GLU A 65 -7.46 0.02 -13.57
CA GLU A 65 -6.28 -0.66 -14.10
C GLU A 65 -5.05 0.26 -14.06
N SER A 66 -5.19 1.50 -14.51
CA SER A 66 -4.11 2.50 -14.48
C SER A 66 -3.62 2.80 -13.06
N ALA A 67 -4.53 2.90 -12.09
CA ALA A 67 -4.20 3.07 -10.68
C ALA A 67 -3.44 1.85 -10.13
N THR A 68 -3.85 0.63 -10.50
CA THR A 68 -3.19 -0.61 -10.09
C THR A 68 -1.77 -0.70 -10.66
N THR A 69 -1.59 -0.46 -11.96
CA THR A 69 -0.29 -0.47 -12.63
C THR A 69 0.68 0.58 -12.05
N SER A 70 0.16 1.76 -11.70
CA SER A 70 0.96 2.82 -11.06
C SER A 70 1.48 2.39 -9.68
N THR A 71 0.66 1.70 -8.88
CA THR A 71 1.09 1.20 -7.56
C THR A 71 2.13 0.07 -7.66
N LEU A 72 2.00 -0.82 -8.65
CA LEU A 72 2.99 -1.86 -8.93
C LEU A 72 4.35 -1.25 -9.31
N SER A 73 4.36 -0.24 -10.19
CA SER A 73 5.60 0.45 -10.58
C SER A 73 6.29 1.16 -9.41
N LEU A 74 5.52 1.72 -8.47
CA LEU A 74 6.07 2.32 -7.26
C LEU A 74 6.69 1.26 -6.34
N ALA A 75 6.05 0.09 -6.19
CA ALA A 75 6.61 -1.02 -5.43
C ALA A 75 7.95 -1.50 -6.02
N ASP A 76 8.02 -1.67 -7.33
CA ASP A 76 9.24 -2.07 -8.04
C ASP A 76 10.38 -1.04 -7.87
N LYS A 77 10.06 0.26 -7.92
CA LYS A 77 11.03 1.33 -7.68
C LYS A 77 11.52 1.38 -6.24
N VAL A 78 10.64 1.16 -5.27
CA VAL A 78 11.02 1.17 -3.84
C VAL A 78 11.95 0.01 -3.52
N VAL A 79 11.73 -1.17 -4.12
CA VAL A 79 12.61 -2.33 -3.96
C VAL A 79 14.01 -2.08 -4.53
N GLY A 80 14.14 -1.27 -5.60
CA GLY A 80 15.42 -1.01 -6.27
C GLY A 80 16.33 0.06 -5.65
N ILE A 81 15.82 0.95 -4.78
CA ILE A 81 16.54 2.18 -4.36
C ILE A 81 17.06 2.13 -2.91
N LEU A 82 16.53 1.27 -2.05
CA LEU A 82 16.82 1.35 -0.61
C LEU A 82 18.05 0.46 -0.23
N PRO A 83 19.15 1.03 0.34
CA PRO A 83 20.24 0.27 0.97
C PRO A 83 19.85 -0.10 2.42
N GLY A 84 20.16 -1.31 2.90
CA GLY A 84 19.78 -1.78 4.25
C GLY A 84 18.34 -2.32 4.36
N THR A 85 17.70 -2.64 3.23
CA THR A 85 16.26 -2.93 3.04
C THR A 85 15.69 -4.15 3.69
N GLY A 86 16.48 -5.21 3.85
CA GLY A 86 15.93 -6.51 4.23
C GLY A 86 15.12 -6.44 5.53
N ALA A 87 15.65 -5.74 6.54
CA ALA A 87 15.01 -5.63 7.84
C ALA A 87 13.75 -4.74 7.80
N PHE A 88 13.79 -3.58 7.13
CA PHE A 88 12.63 -2.72 6.98
C PHE A 88 11.52 -3.39 6.16
N VAL A 89 11.85 -4.00 5.02
CA VAL A 89 10.87 -4.68 4.16
C VAL A 89 10.27 -5.89 4.86
N ALA A 90 11.08 -6.69 5.57
CA ALA A 90 10.58 -7.82 6.36
C ALA A 90 9.67 -7.34 7.50
N GLY A 91 10.09 -6.31 8.24
CA GLY A 91 9.29 -5.67 9.28
C GLY A 91 7.97 -5.13 8.74
N PHE A 92 8.03 -4.38 7.64
CA PHE A 92 6.88 -3.82 6.93
C PHE A 92 5.92 -4.89 6.46
N TYR A 93 6.41 -5.95 5.81
CA TYR A 93 5.59 -7.07 5.36
C TYR A 93 4.87 -7.74 6.54
N LEU A 94 5.55 -7.98 7.65
CA LEU A 94 4.95 -8.57 8.85
C LEU A 94 3.91 -7.63 9.49
N GLY A 95 4.21 -6.34 9.57
CA GLY A 95 3.29 -5.31 10.05
C GLY A 95 2.03 -5.22 9.19
N PHE A 96 2.23 -5.19 7.87
CA PHE A 96 1.16 -5.18 6.88
C PHE A 96 0.36 -6.48 6.91
N ARG A 97 0.95 -7.65 7.16
CA ARG A 97 0.16 -8.87 7.29
C ARG A 97 -0.75 -8.83 8.53
N LYS A 98 -0.28 -8.22 9.62
CA LYS A 98 -0.98 -8.17 10.92
C LYS A 98 -1.99 -7.04 11.07
N GLY A 99 -1.86 -5.94 10.32
CA GLY A 99 -2.84 -4.84 10.27
C GLY A 99 -4.18 -5.21 9.64
#